data_AF-A0AAN6IMJ1-F1
#
_entry.id   AF-A0AAN6IMJ1-F1
#
_cell.length_a   1.000
_cell.length_b   1.000
_cell.length_c   1.000
_cell.angle_alpha   90.00
_cell.angle_beta   90.00
_cell.angle_gamma   90.00
#
_symmetry.space_group_name_H-M   'P 1'
#
loop_
_entity.id
_entity.type
_entity.pdbx_description
1 polymer ?
#
loop_
_entity_poly.entity_id
_entity_poly.type
_entity_poly.pdbx_seq_one_letter_code
_entity_poly.pdbx_strand_id
1 'polypeptide(L)' 'MACNLSDSQIAEAYSQVLSNDGIDWMVIGYGSTRDRLSLYASGDGGVTEMALHVPDEVVFCFISFEGSRVLVTHVAEKI' A
#
# COMPACT_ATOMS: atom_id res chain seq x y z
N MET A 1 8.63 2.86 20.59
CA MET A 1 7.85 1.87 19.83
C MET A 1 7.97 2.25 18.36
N ALA A 2 8.97 1.67 17.68
CA ALA A 2 9.26 1.97 16.28
C ALA A 2 8.56 0.91 15.44
N CYS A 3 7.74 1.34 14.49
CA CYS A 3 7.07 0.47 13.53
C CYS A 3 8.14 -0.34 12.79
N ASN A 4 8.14 -1.67 12.94
CA ASN A 4 9.11 -2.55 12.30
C ASN A 4 8.80 -2.59 10.79
N LEU A 5 9.47 -1.74 10.02
CA LEU A 5 9.54 -1.77 8.56
C LEU A 5 10.47 -2.89 8.07
N SER A 6 10.43 -4.07 8.70
CA SER A 6 11.36 -5.17 8.45
C SER A 6 11.06 -5.96 7.17
N ASP A 7 9.96 -5.65 6.47
CA ASP A 7 9.62 -6.31 5.22
C ASP A 7 10.31 -5.61 4.04
N SER A 8 11.38 -6.23 3.55
CA SER A 8 12.13 -5.82 2.35
C SER A 8 11.22 -5.58 1.15
N GLN A 9 10.11 -6.33 1.07
CA GLN A 9 9.11 -6.22 0.00
C GLN A 9 8.39 -4.86 -0.01
N ILE A 10 8.14 -4.25 1.16
CA ILE A 10 7.53 -2.92 1.22
C ILE A 10 8.52 -1.86 0.73
N ALA A 11 9.78 -1.96 1.17
CA ALA A 11 10.82 -1.03 0.74
C ALA A 11 11.11 -1.15 -0.76
N GLU A 12 11.08 -2.37 -1.30
CA GLU A 12 11.27 -2.64 -2.74
C GLU A 12 10.12 -2.09 -3.57
N ALA A 13 8.87 -2.44 -3.23
CA ALA A 13 7.69 -1.88 -3.89
C ALA A 13 7.68 -0.34 -3.79
N TYR A 14 8.13 0.23 -2.66
CA TYR A 14 8.13 1.67 -2.45
C TYR A 14 9.17 2.34 -3.34
N SER A 15 10.35 1.72 -3.45
CA SER A 15 11.37 2.15 -4.40
C SER A 15 10.90 2.06 -5.85
N GLN A 16 10.12 1.04 -6.21
CA GLN A 16 9.55 0.87 -7.55
C GLN A 16 8.53 1.96 -7.87
N VAL A 17 7.59 2.24 -6.97
CA VAL A 17 6.61 3.34 -7.12
C VAL A 17 7.33 4.70 -7.18
N LEU A 18 8.41 4.89 -6.41
CA LEU A 18 9.20 6.12 -6.45
C LEU A 18 9.96 6.29 -7.77
N SER A 19 10.46 5.19 -8.33
CA SER A 19 11.23 5.16 -9.58
C SER A 19 10.35 5.15 -10.82
N ASN A 20 9.04 5.02 -10.63
CA ASN A 20 8.05 4.88 -11.70
C ASN A 20 8.36 3.69 -12.62
N ASP A 21 8.93 2.63 -12.04
CA ASP A 21 9.46 1.45 -12.73
C ASP A 21 8.46 0.30 -12.60
N GLY A 22 7.40 0.35 -13.40
CA GLY A 22 6.45 -0.75 -13.58
C GLY A 22 5.45 -1.01 -12.44
N ILE A 23 5.46 -0.22 -11.36
CA ILE A 23 4.42 -0.25 -10.32
C ILE A 23 3.98 1.18 -10.02
N ASP A 24 2.69 1.43 -10.10
CA ASP A 24 2.10 2.74 -9.83
C ASP A 24 1.40 2.79 -8.47
N TRP A 25 1.02 1.65 -7.91
CA TRP A 25 0.31 1.58 -6.64
C TRP A 25 0.73 0.39 -5.78
N MET A 26 0.53 0.55 -4.47
CA MET A 26 0.67 -0.49 -3.48
C MET A 26 -0.38 -0.35 -2.38
N VAL A 27 -0.72 -1.47 -1.76
CA VAL A 27 -1.61 -1.54 -0.61
C VAL A 27 -0.86 -2.25 0.51
N ILE A 28 -0.76 -1.58 1.65
CA ILE A 28 -0.09 -2.07 2.85
C ILE A 28 -1.11 -2.07 3.98
N GLY A 29 -1.15 -3.12 4.78
CA GLY A 29 -2.05 -3.20 5.93
C GLY A 29 -1.37 -3.85 7.11
N TYR A 30 -2.00 -3.77 8.28
CA TYR A 30 -1.52 -4.45 9.48
C TYR A 30 -1.91 -5.94 9.52
N GLY A 31 -2.92 -6.34 8.75
CA GLY A 31 -3.44 -7.70 8.77
C GLY A 31 -3.87 -8.17 10.14
N SER A 32 -3.76 -9.48 10.35
CA SER A 32 -4.16 -10.10 11.62
C SER A 32 -3.25 -9.74 12.80
N THR A 33 -2.22 -8.90 12.60
CA THR A 33 -1.24 -8.52 13.62
C THR A 33 -1.21 -7.00 13.82
N ARG A 34 -1.39 -6.52 15.05
CA ARG A 34 -1.36 -5.07 15.36
C ARG A 34 0.01 -4.38 15.19
N ASP A 35 1.08 -5.13 14.97
CA ASP A 35 2.45 -4.62 15.05
C ASP A 35 3.29 -4.80 13.78
N ARG A 36 2.74 -5.38 12.71
CA ARG A 36 3.49 -5.63 11.46
C ARG A 36 2.73 -5.15 10.24
N LEU A 37 3.32 -4.21 9.52
CA LEU A 37 2.85 -3.83 8.18
C LEU A 37 3.27 -4.91 7.19
N SER A 38 2.30 -5.40 6.41
CA SER A 38 2.51 -6.34 5.32
C SER A 38 2.02 -5.74 4.02
N LEU A 39 2.74 -6.01 2.92
CA LEU A 39 2.26 -5.67 1.58
C LEU A 39 1.13 -6.63 1.20
N TYR A 40 -0.04 -6.09 0.88
CA TYR A 40 -1.21 -6.85 0.42
C TYR A 40 -1.17 -7.08 -1.07
N ALA A 41 -0.94 -5.99 -1.82
CA ALA A 41 -0.96 -5.99 -3.26
C ALA A 41 -0.16 -4.80 -3.80
N SER A 42 0.30 -4.91 -5.03
CA SER A 42 0.95 -3.84 -5.78
C SER A 42 0.76 -4.10 -7.28
N GLY A 43 0.70 -3.04 -8.07
CA GLY A 43 0.53 -3.17 -9.52
C GLY A 43 0.65 -1.84 -10.27
N ASP A 44 0.40 -1.88 -11.57
CA ASP A 44 0.49 -0.77 -12.53
C ASP A 44 -0.87 -0.33 -13.11
N GLY A 45 -1.99 -0.98 -12.76
CA GLY A 45 -3.33 -0.60 -13.24
C GLY A 45 -3.97 0.61 -12.55
N GLY A 46 -3.17 1.44 -11.87
CA GLY A 46 -3.61 2.66 -11.21
C GLY A 46 -4.69 2.49 -10.13
N VAL A 47 -5.46 3.57 -9.88
CA VAL A 47 -6.45 3.64 -8.78
C VAL A 47 -7.53 2.56 -8.92
N THR A 48 -7.96 2.27 -10.14
CA THR A 48 -9.08 1.35 -10.40
C THR A 48 -8.71 -0.09 -10.04
N GLU A 49 -7.50 -0.54 -10.40
CA GLU A 49 -7.02 -1.86 -10.03
C GLU A 49 -6.71 -1.95 -8.53
N MET A 50 -6.12 -0.91 -7.97
CA MET A 50 -5.87 -0.79 -6.53
C MET A 50 -7.15 -0.98 -5.72
N ALA A 51 -8.25 -0.33 -6.11
CA ALA A 51 -9.53 -0.39 -5.42
C ALA A 51 -10.13 -1.81 -5.33
N LEU A 52 -9.81 -2.69 -6.29
CA LEU A 52 -10.23 -4.10 -6.27
C LEU A 52 -9.46 -4.93 -5.23
N HIS A 53 -8.30 -4.45 -4.81
CA HIS A 53 -7.41 -5.12 -3.86
C HIS A 53 -7.46 -4.52 -2.44
N VAL A 54 -8.37 -3.56 -2.19
CA VAL A 54 -8.57 -2.99 -0.85
C VAL A 54 -9.42 -3.96 -0.02
N PRO A 55 -8.87 -4.56 1.05
CA PRO A 55 -9.63 -5.43 1.94
C PRO A 55 -10.52 -4.63 2.90
N ASP A 56 -11.47 -5.32 3.53
CA ASP A 56 -12.40 -4.78 4.55
C ASP A 56 -11.71 -4.63 5.93
N GLU A 57 -10.57 -3.93 5.96
CA GLU A 57 -9.78 -3.63 7.16
C GLU A 57 -9.02 -2.29 7.00
N VAL A 58 -8.30 -1.87 8.04
CA VAL A 58 -7.50 -0.64 7.97
C VAL A 58 -6.25 -0.87 7.11
N VAL A 59 -6.20 -0.23 5.94
CA VAL A 59 -5.06 -0.30 5.02
C VAL A 59 -4.62 1.08 4.56
N PHE A 60 -3.35 1.17 4.19
CA PHE A 60 -2.73 2.32 3.56
C PHE A 60 -2.43 1.97 2.11
N CYS A 61 -3.07 2.69 1.20
CA CYS A 61 -2.81 2.59 -0.21
C CYS A 61 -1.92 3.77 -0.62
N PHE A 62 -0.81 3.47 -1.28
CA PHE A 62 0.10 4.48 -1.80
C PHE A 62 0.10 4.39 -3.32
N ILE A 63 -0.20 5.50 -3.99
CA ILE A 63 -0.32 5.57 -5.45
C ILE A 63 0.44 6.76 -6.01
N SER A 64 1.13 6.52 -7.13
CA SER A 64 1.75 7.52 -7.99
C SER A 64 0.86 7.71 -9.22
N PHE A 65 0.50 8.96 -9.51
CA PHE A 65 -0.27 9.31 -10.70
C PHE A 65 0.18 10.67 -11.22
N GLU A 66 0.58 10.73 -12.50
CA GLU A 66 1.00 11.98 -13.19
C GLU A 66 2.05 12.81 -12.41
N GLY A 67 3.02 12.14 -11.78
CA GLY A 67 4.07 12.78 -10.98
C GLY A 67 3.61 13.26 -9.60
N SER A 68 2.35 13.07 -9.25
CA SER A 68 1.81 13.28 -7.91
C SER A 68 1.77 11.96 -7.14
N ARG A 69 2.01 12.02 -5.82
CA ARG A 69 1.98 10.86 -4.94
C ARG A 69 0.90 11.05 -3.89
N VAL A 70 -0.01 10.10 -3.81
CA VAL A 70 -1.15 10.15 -2.91
C VAL A 70 -1.09 8.97 -1.96
N LEU A 71 -1.24 9.26 -0.67
CA LEU A 71 -1.45 8.25 0.36
C LEU A 71 -2.92 8.27 0.75
N VAL A 72 -3.62 7.18 0.46
CA VAL A 72 -5.01 6.96 0.85
C VAL A 72 -5.03 6.03 2.04
N THR A 73 -5.61 6.45 3.15
CA THR A 73 -5.86 5.56 4.28
C THR A 73 -7.29 5.10 4.20
N HIS A 74 -7.50 3.81 3.93
CA HIS A 74 -8.80 3.19 4.04
C HIS A 74 -8.99 2.71 5.47
N VAL A 75 -10.06 3.16 6.10
CA VAL A 75 -10.48 2.69 7.42
C VAL A 75 -11.85 2.07 7.21
N ALA A 76 -11.91 0.73 7.21
CA ALA A 76 -13.17 0.03 7.13
C ALA A 76 -14.04 0.43 8.33
N GLU A 77 -15.27 0.90 8.07
CA GLU A 77 -16.29 1.14 9.09
C GLU A 77 -16.87 -0.19 9.57
N LYS A 78 -16.05 -1.03 10.21
CA LYS A 78 -16.56 -2.08 11.10
C LYS A 78 -16.57 -1.54 12.52
N ILE A 79 -17.69 -0.90 12.86
CA ILE A 79 -18.14 -0.68 14.23
C ILE A 79 -18.77 -1.98 14.72
#